data_AF-W5JBX0-F1
#
_entry.id   AF-W5JBX0-F1
#
_cell.length_a   1.000
_cell.length_b   1.000
_cell.length_c   1.000
_cell.angle_alpha   90.00
_cell.angle_beta   90.00
_cell.angle_gamma   90.00
#
_symmetry.space_group_name_H-M   'P 1'
#
loop_
_entity.id
_entity.type
_entity.pdbx_description
1 polymer ?
#
loop_
_entity_poly.entity_id
_entity_poly.type
_entity_poly.pdbx_seq_one_letter_code
_entity_poly.pdbx_strand_id
1 'polypeptide(L)'
;MQVLHVAIIVVLLSLVDKSIGIRYEESGGRHQGDLVLTDIQLDAASSGGVQLVHDAYKWVKGIVPYEISPAFTSSEQEQILSAMAQISARSCVRFVESTTGKYPQYLNVTAEPTGCWATLGMNFLSNQMNLKQNGCMSQGVIIHQLLHVLGFTHPQSRPDRDFYIRIQEDAIESFERQNLDRYKEGTIDDFGIPYDYESILHCPSDAFAASDQATVIPLDDVEIGQRNEMSYKDVRKLNKMYDPDFCGLCVRGNCNQL
;
A
#
# COMPACT_ATOMS: atom_id res chain seq x y z
N MET A 1 28.29 42.84 55.77
CA MET A 1 27.06 42.55 54.99
C MET A 1 27.47 42.31 53.54
N GLN A 2 27.70 41.05 53.16
CA GLN A 2 27.91 40.64 51.77
C GLN A 2 26.63 39.95 51.31
N VAL A 3 26.02 40.47 50.24
CA VAL A 3 24.81 39.91 49.64
C VAL A 3 25.22 38.85 48.62
N LEU A 4 24.98 37.58 48.96
CA LEU A 4 25.22 36.44 48.09
C LEU A 4 24.14 36.43 46.98
N HIS A 5 24.53 36.62 45.72
CA HIS A 5 23.64 36.41 44.58
C HIS A 5 23.68 34.94 44.20
N VAL A 6 22.59 34.21 44.47
CA VAL A 6 22.39 32.84 43.97
C VAL A 6 21.78 32.94 42.59
N ALA A 7 22.57 32.65 41.55
CA ALA A 7 22.06 32.49 40.20
C ALA A 7 21.46 31.08 40.06
N ILE A 8 20.13 31.01 39.96
CA ILE A 8 19.41 29.77 39.64
C ILE A 8 19.54 29.54 38.13
N ILE A 9 20.36 28.57 37.75
CA ILE A 9 20.43 28.07 36.37
C ILE A 9 19.24 27.13 36.17
N VAL A 10 18.20 27.62 35.49
CA VAL A 10 17.11 26.78 34.99
C VAL A 10 17.60 26.13 33.70
N VAL A 11 17.99 24.86 33.79
CA VAL A 11 18.22 24.03 32.61
C VAL A 11 16.85 23.70 32.02
N LEU A 12 16.45 24.45 31.00
CA LEU A 12 15.35 24.07 30.12
C LEU A 12 15.81 22.85 29.32
N LEU A 13 15.49 21.66 29.82
CA LEU A 13 15.42 20.45 29.00
C LEU A 13 14.34 20.70 27.96
N SER A 14 14.76 21.03 26.74
CA SER A 14 13.89 20.94 25.58
C SER A 14 13.49 19.48 25.42
N LEU A 15 12.30 19.12 25.93
CA LEU A 15 11.58 17.95 25.44
C LEU A 15 11.26 18.28 23.98
N VAL A 16 12.15 17.86 23.08
CA VAL A 16 11.80 17.75 21.68
C VAL A 16 10.78 16.62 21.64
N ASP A 17 9.51 17.00 21.67
CA ASP A 17 8.42 16.11 21.32
C ASP A 17 8.60 15.79 19.82
N LYS A 18 9.43 14.79 19.53
CA LYS A 18 9.53 14.19 18.20
C LYS A 18 8.26 13.37 18.03
N SER A 19 7.17 14.05 17.69
CA SER A 19 5.97 13.38 17.24
C SER A 19 6.33 12.55 16.01
N ILE A 20 6.07 11.24 16.10
CA ILE A 20 6.02 10.39 14.92
C ILE A 20 4.99 11.04 13.99
N GLY A 21 5.40 11.41 12.79
CA GLY A 21 4.50 12.05 11.83
C GLY A 21 3.27 11.17 11.59
N ILE A 22 2.09 11.76 11.37
CA ILE A 22 0.87 10.99 11.13
C ILE A 22 1.04 10.12 9.88
N ARG A 23 1.01 8.80 10.07
CA ARG A 23 1.02 7.81 8.97
C ARG A 23 -0.41 7.45 8.59
N TYR A 24 -0.89 8.03 7.50
CA TYR A 24 -2.27 7.83 7.05
C TYR A 24 -2.52 6.40 6.55
N GLU A 25 -1.49 5.69 6.07
CA GLU A 25 -1.53 4.26 5.71
C GLU A 25 -1.59 3.34 6.94
N GLU A 26 -1.32 3.84 8.15
CA GLU A 26 -1.41 3.05 9.41
C GLU A 26 -2.65 3.44 10.22
N SER A 27 -3.52 4.28 9.65
CA SER A 27 -4.66 4.86 10.35
C SER A 27 -5.96 4.10 10.11
N GLY A 28 -6.68 3.80 11.19
CA GLY A 28 -8.04 3.27 11.14
C GLY A 28 -8.17 1.76 11.33
N GLY A 29 -7.11 1.10 11.82
CA GLY A 29 -7.18 -0.29 12.32
C GLY A 29 -7.49 -1.33 11.25
N ARG A 30 -6.99 -1.12 10.03
CA ARG A 30 -7.16 -2.06 8.91
C ARG A 30 -6.04 -3.09 8.92
N HIS A 31 -6.24 -4.18 8.17
CA HIS A 31 -5.23 -5.24 8.08
C HIS A 31 -3.93 -4.66 7.54
N GLN A 32 -2.84 -4.80 8.29
CA GLN A 32 -1.54 -4.24 7.92
C GLN A 32 -1.55 -2.73 7.68
N GLY A 33 -2.44 -2.01 8.36
CA GLY A 33 -2.57 -0.56 8.30
C GLY A 33 -3.63 -0.07 7.30
N ASP A 34 -3.64 -0.60 6.08
CA ASP A 34 -4.40 -0.02 4.96
C ASP A 34 -5.12 -1.02 4.04
N LEU A 35 -5.08 -2.32 4.34
CA LEU A 35 -5.82 -3.33 3.58
C LEU A 35 -7.20 -3.59 4.18
N VAL A 36 -8.23 -3.44 3.35
CA VAL A 36 -9.58 -3.93 3.66
C VAL A 36 -9.77 -5.30 3.01
N LEU A 37 -9.78 -6.34 3.83
CA LEU A 37 -9.98 -7.72 3.41
C LEU A 37 -11.45 -8.13 3.55
N THR A 38 -11.93 -8.97 2.64
CA THR A 38 -13.18 -9.72 2.85
C THR A 38 -13.02 -10.76 3.95
N ASP A 39 -14.11 -11.29 4.50
CA ASP A 39 -14.08 -12.35 5.52
C ASP A 39 -13.27 -13.57 5.06
N ILE A 40 -13.39 -13.95 3.77
CA ILE A 40 -12.64 -15.06 3.17
C ILE A 40 -11.14 -14.74 3.11
N GLN A 41 -10.78 -13.52 2.70
CA GLN A 41 -9.39 -13.08 2.68
C GLN A 41 -8.81 -12.97 4.09
N LEU A 42 -9.59 -12.53 5.07
CA LEU A 42 -9.13 -12.43 6.46
C LEU A 42 -8.88 -13.81 7.08
N ASP A 43 -9.74 -14.79 6.81
CA ASP A 43 -9.49 -16.18 7.20
C ASP A 43 -8.24 -16.72 6.50
N ALA A 44 -8.08 -16.49 5.20
CA ALA A 44 -6.89 -16.91 4.47
C ALA A 44 -5.60 -16.24 4.99
N ALA A 45 -5.66 -14.97 5.38
CA ALA A 45 -4.54 -14.24 5.98
C ALA A 45 -4.10 -14.86 7.31
N SER A 46 -5.05 -15.29 8.14
CA SER A 46 -4.80 -15.81 9.49
C SER A 46 -4.49 -17.32 9.48
N SER A 47 -5.29 -18.07 8.74
CA SER A 47 -5.34 -19.53 8.75
C SER A 47 -4.50 -20.15 7.63
N GLY A 48 -4.28 -19.45 6.52
CA GLY A 48 -3.67 -19.98 5.31
C GLY A 48 -4.62 -20.87 4.51
N GLY A 49 -4.09 -21.78 3.70
CA GLY A 49 -4.86 -22.80 2.97
C GLY A 49 -5.42 -22.36 1.61
N VAL A 50 -5.67 -21.06 1.42
CA VAL A 50 -6.02 -20.47 0.11
C VAL A 50 -5.27 -19.17 -0.12
N GLN A 51 -5.13 -18.77 -1.39
CA GLN A 51 -4.54 -17.49 -1.77
C GLN A 51 -5.49 -16.33 -1.48
N LEU A 52 -4.96 -15.21 -0.97
CA LEU A 52 -5.71 -13.97 -0.76
C LEU A 52 -6.31 -13.42 -2.05
N VAL A 53 -5.58 -13.57 -3.16
CA VAL A 53 -6.00 -13.12 -4.49
C VAL A 53 -5.84 -14.26 -5.49
N HIS A 54 -6.78 -15.21 -5.42
CA HIS A 54 -6.94 -16.20 -6.47
C HIS A 54 -7.64 -15.60 -7.71
N ASP A 55 -7.76 -16.35 -8.79
CA ASP A 55 -8.22 -15.82 -10.09
C ASP A 55 -9.55 -15.06 -10.05
N ALA A 56 -10.53 -15.51 -9.26
CA ALA A 56 -11.80 -14.81 -9.12
C ALA A 56 -11.72 -13.44 -8.41
N TYR A 57 -10.63 -13.14 -7.70
CA TYR A 57 -10.35 -11.84 -7.09
C TYR A 57 -9.45 -10.95 -7.96
N LYS A 58 -9.11 -11.38 -9.18
CA LYS A 58 -8.37 -10.55 -10.14
C LYS A 58 -9.34 -9.75 -11.00
N TRP A 59 -8.96 -8.54 -11.38
CA TRP A 59 -9.72 -7.77 -12.37
C TRP A 59 -9.72 -8.49 -13.72
N VAL A 60 -10.90 -8.69 -14.30
CA VAL A 60 -11.03 -9.41 -15.59
C VAL A 60 -10.19 -8.70 -16.66
N LYS A 61 -9.21 -9.40 -17.22
CA LYS A 61 -8.25 -8.89 -18.23
C LYS A 61 -7.44 -7.67 -17.75
N GLY A 62 -7.33 -7.44 -16.44
CA GLY A 62 -6.67 -6.25 -15.89
C GLY A 62 -7.42 -4.94 -16.17
N ILE A 63 -8.71 -5.01 -16.48
CA ILE A 63 -9.54 -3.82 -16.68
C ILE A 63 -10.19 -3.44 -15.35
N VAL A 64 -9.92 -2.22 -14.89
CA VAL A 64 -10.45 -1.66 -13.64
C VAL A 64 -11.41 -0.52 -13.99
N PRO A 65 -12.72 -0.79 -14.07
CA PRO A 65 -13.71 0.28 -14.09
C PRO A 65 -13.62 1.11 -12.81
N TYR A 66 -13.74 2.43 -12.88
CA TYR A 66 -13.65 3.29 -11.69
C TYR A 66 -14.69 4.41 -11.68
N GLU A 67 -15.03 4.85 -10.48
CA GLU A 67 -15.76 6.09 -10.21
C GLU A 67 -14.95 6.89 -9.18
N ILE A 68 -14.80 8.21 -9.42
CA ILE A 68 -14.10 9.11 -8.49
C ILE A 68 -15.13 9.98 -7.80
N SER A 69 -15.06 10.04 -6.47
CA SER A 69 -15.95 10.89 -5.67
C SER A 69 -15.89 12.34 -6.12
N PRO A 70 -17.04 13.03 -6.28
CA PRO A 70 -17.09 14.44 -6.62
C PRO A 70 -16.59 15.35 -5.50
N ALA A 71 -16.28 14.81 -4.31
CA ALA A 71 -15.69 15.57 -3.21
C ALA A 71 -14.23 15.97 -3.47
N PHE A 72 -13.53 15.26 -4.36
CA PHE A 72 -12.19 15.65 -4.79
C PHE A 72 -12.22 16.89 -5.66
N THR A 73 -11.28 17.81 -5.43
CA THR A 73 -11.04 18.94 -6.33
C THR A 73 -10.52 18.47 -7.69
N SER A 74 -10.63 19.30 -8.73
CA SER A 74 -10.14 18.94 -10.07
C SER A 74 -8.66 18.55 -10.07
N SER A 75 -7.82 19.25 -9.29
CA SER A 75 -6.39 18.92 -9.15
C SER A 75 -6.15 17.55 -8.48
N GLU A 76 -6.98 17.18 -7.51
CA GLU A 76 -6.89 15.87 -6.86
C GLU A 76 -7.36 14.75 -7.81
N GLN A 77 -8.43 14.98 -8.57
CA GLN A 77 -8.87 14.04 -9.61
C GLN A 77 -7.78 13.84 -10.67
N GLU A 78 -7.13 14.92 -11.13
CA GLU A 78 -5.99 14.83 -12.05
C GLU A 78 -4.82 14.02 -11.49
N GLN A 79 -4.53 14.14 -10.20
CA GLN A 79 -3.50 13.33 -9.54
C GLN A 79 -3.86 11.85 -9.52
N ILE A 80 -5.12 11.51 -9.23
CA ILE A 80 -5.62 10.12 -9.26
C ILE A 80 -5.51 9.53 -10.68
N LEU A 81 -5.96 10.28 -11.69
CA LEU A 81 -5.89 9.88 -13.09
C LEU A 81 -4.44 9.74 -13.59
N SER A 82 -3.54 10.61 -13.13
CA SER A 82 -2.12 10.52 -13.44
C SER A 82 -1.48 9.23 -12.89
N ALA A 83 -1.79 8.85 -11.65
CA ALA A 83 -1.31 7.60 -11.06
C ALA A 83 -1.81 6.37 -11.83
N MET A 84 -3.11 6.36 -12.19
CA MET A 84 -3.70 5.33 -13.05
C MET A 84 -2.99 5.24 -14.42
N ALA A 85 -2.66 6.38 -15.03
CA ALA A 85 -1.94 6.45 -16.29
C ALA A 85 -0.50 5.92 -16.17
N GLN A 86 0.21 6.21 -15.07
CA GLN A 86 1.56 5.69 -14.83
C GLN A 86 1.60 4.17 -14.72
N ILE A 87 0.63 3.57 -14.02
CA ILE A 87 0.46 2.11 -13.96
C ILE A 87 0.18 1.57 -15.36
N SER A 88 -0.76 2.18 -16.09
CA SER A 88 -1.17 1.74 -17.43
C SER A 88 -0.04 1.84 -18.46
N ALA A 89 0.87 2.81 -18.31
CA ALA A 89 2.00 3.00 -19.22
C ALA A 89 3.09 1.92 -19.08
N ARG A 90 3.17 1.27 -17.91
CA ARG A 90 4.19 0.25 -17.60
C ARG A 90 3.60 -1.18 -17.55
N SER A 91 2.28 -1.30 -17.75
CA SER A 91 1.58 -2.59 -17.63
C SER A 91 0.41 -2.74 -18.59
N CYS A 92 -0.23 -3.90 -18.55
CA CYS A 92 -1.45 -4.17 -19.31
C CYS A 92 -2.73 -3.70 -18.62
N VAL A 93 -2.64 -3.23 -17.38
CA VAL A 93 -3.78 -2.76 -16.62
C VAL A 93 -4.38 -1.53 -17.29
N ARG A 94 -5.71 -1.49 -17.40
CA ARG A 94 -6.44 -0.35 -17.96
C ARG A 94 -7.48 0.12 -16.97
N PHE A 95 -7.39 1.39 -16.61
CA PHE A 95 -8.43 2.08 -15.85
C PHE A 95 -9.42 2.68 -16.83
N VAL A 96 -10.71 2.38 -16.66
CA VAL A 96 -11.77 2.87 -17.52
C VAL A 96 -12.84 3.54 -16.67
N GLU A 97 -13.33 4.70 -17.10
CA GLU A 97 -14.43 5.34 -16.38
C GLU A 97 -15.67 4.42 -16.40
N SER A 98 -16.24 4.19 -15.22
CA SER A 98 -17.50 3.47 -15.09
C SER A 98 -18.64 4.36 -15.55
N THR A 99 -19.39 3.90 -16.53
CA THR A 99 -20.69 4.49 -16.86
C THR A 99 -21.76 3.71 -16.12
N THR A 100 -22.69 4.40 -15.45
CA THR A 100 -23.75 3.80 -14.63
C THR A 100 -24.39 2.57 -15.29
N GLY A 101 -24.33 1.42 -14.60
CA GLY A 101 -24.94 0.16 -15.03
C GLY A 101 -24.15 -0.66 -16.06
N LYS A 102 -22.98 -0.20 -16.53
CA LYS A 102 -22.15 -0.92 -17.50
C LYS A 102 -21.28 -2.00 -16.86
N TYR A 103 -20.80 -1.77 -15.65
CA TYR A 103 -19.90 -2.70 -14.96
C TYR A 103 -20.51 -3.13 -13.62
N PRO A 104 -20.70 -4.44 -13.39
CA PRO A 104 -21.20 -4.94 -12.11
C PRO A 104 -20.19 -4.79 -10.97
N GLN A 105 -18.90 -4.71 -11.28
CA GLN A 105 -17.82 -4.40 -10.35
C GLN A 105 -17.00 -3.23 -10.88
N TYR A 106 -16.79 -2.21 -10.04
CA TYR A 106 -15.99 -1.04 -10.31
C TYR A 106 -15.34 -0.58 -9.00
N LEU A 107 -14.17 0.05 -9.10
CA LEU A 107 -13.48 0.73 -8.02
C LEU A 107 -14.20 2.04 -7.69
N ASN A 108 -14.71 2.18 -6.48
CA ASN A 108 -15.19 3.45 -5.96
C ASN A 108 -14.07 4.17 -5.20
N VAL A 109 -13.61 5.31 -5.71
CA VAL A 109 -12.57 6.13 -5.08
C VAL A 109 -13.20 7.18 -4.16
N THR A 110 -13.01 7.03 -2.86
CA THR A 110 -13.68 7.81 -1.82
C THR A 110 -12.73 8.84 -1.17
N ALA A 111 -13.33 9.91 -0.62
CA ALA A 111 -12.64 11.01 0.04
C ALA A 111 -13.03 11.10 1.53
N GLU A 112 -13.12 9.95 2.19
CA GLU A 112 -13.42 9.85 3.62
C GLU A 112 -12.30 10.46 4.47
N PRO A 113 -12.63 11.01 5.65
CA PRO A 113 -11.68 11.78 6.45
C PRO A 113 -10.53 10.95 7.06
N THR A 114 -10.59 9.62 7.02
CA THR A 114 -9.68 8.74 7.76
C THR A 114 -8.86 7.82 6.85
N GLY A 115 -7.56 8.08 6.82
CA GLY A 115 -6.53 7.19 6.30
C GLY A 115 -6.44 7.08 4.77
N CYS A 116 -5.39 6.39 4.31
CA CYS A 116 -5.25 5.89 2.95
C CYS A 116 -5.44 4.38 3.03
N TRP A 117 -6.34 3.82 2.23
CA TRP A 117 -6.62 2.39 2.30
C TRP A 117 -7.34 1.90 1.05
N ALA A 118 -7.25 0.60 0.80
CA ALA A 118 -7.89 -0.03 -0.33
C ALA A 118 -8.37 -1.46 -0.02
N THR A 119 -9.41 -1.88 -0.73
CA THR A 119 -9.77 -3.30 -0.82
C THR A 119 -8.71 -4.06 -1.61
N LEU A 120 -8.42 -5.30 -1.22
CA LEU A 120 -7.45 -6.15 -1.91
C LEU A 120 -8.09 -6.87 -3.11
N GLY A 121 -7.65 -6.54 -4.32
CA GLY A 121 -8.14 -7.13 -5.57
C GLY A 121 -9.57 -6.69 -5.95
N MET A 122 -10.16 -7.43 -6.89
CA MET A 122 -11.55 -7.28 -7.34
C MET A 122 -12.48 -8.16 -6.50
N ASN A 123 -13.30 -7.53 -5.68
CA ASN A 123 -14.29 -8.15 -4.82
C ASN A 123 -15.69 -8.04 -5.43
N PHE A 124 -16.52 -9.06 -5.23
CA PHE A 124 -17.87 -9.11 -5.79
C PHE A 124 -18.84 -8.09 -5.18
N LEU A 125 -18.65 -7.75 -3.90
CA LEU A 125 -19.59 -6.92 -3.14
C LEU A 125 -19.19 -5.44 -3.09
N SER A 126 -17.90 -5.16 -2.90
CA SER A 126 -17.42 -3.78 -2.71
C SER A 126 -15.95 -3.68 -3.09
N ASN A 127 -15.64 -2.72 -3.95
CA ASN A 127 -14.26 -2.35 -4.31
C ASN A 127 -14.09 -0.88 -3.99
N GLN A 128 -13.26 -0.58 -3.01
CA GLN A 128 -13.10 0.78 -2.52
C GLN A 128 -11.64 1.11 -2.30
N MET A 129 -11.30 2.35 -2.62
CA MET A 129 -10.03 2.96 -2.25
C MET A 129 -10.32 4.32 -1.68
N ASN A 130 -9.86 4.59 -0.47
CA ASN A 130 -10.00 5.89 0.15
C ASN A 130 -8.70 6.67 0.07
N LEU A 131 -8.82 7.94 -0.31
CA LEU A 131 -7.73 8.90 -0.28
C LEU A 131 -8.17 10.12 0.51
N LYS A 132 -7.70 10.23 1.76
CA LYS A 132 -7.87 11.47 2.53
C LYS A 132 -7.17 12.63 1.80
N GLN A 133 -7.95 13.63 1.37
CA GLN A 133 -7.52 14.80 0.59
C GLN A 133 -6.24 15.47 1.10
N ASN A 134 -6.16 15.73 2.41
CA ASN A 134 -4.97 16.30 3.03
C ASN A 134 -4.10 15.21 3.69
N GLY A 135 -3.51 14.32 2.89
CA GLY A 135 -2.61 13.27 3.39
C GLY A 135 -2.27 12.16 2.42
N CYS A 136 -3.21 11.79 1.55
CA CYS A 136 -3.08 10.62 0.66
C CYS A 136 -2.88 10.98 -0.82
N MET A 137 -2.83 12.27 -1.16
CA MET A 137 -2.86 12.71 -2.56
C MET A 137 -1.49 12.68 -3.26
N SER A 138 -0.41 12.30 -2.57
CA SER A 138 0.89 12.15 -3.23
C SER A 138 0.85 11.01 -4.26
N GLN A 139 1.55 11.18 -5.39
CA GLN A 139 1.54 10.20 -6.49
C GLN A 139 1.90 8.78 -6.03
N GLY A 140 2.94 8.63 -5.21
CA GLY A 140 3.35 7.32 -4.74
C GLY A 140 2.33 6.64 -3.82
N VAL A 141 1.65 7.40 -2.95
CA VAL A 141 0.58 6.85 -2.10
C VAL A 141 -0.61 6.41 -2.96
N ILE A 142 -1.00 7.19 -3.97
CA ILE A 142 -2.10 6.77 -4.86
C ILE A 142 -1.73 5.49 -5.62
N ILE A 143 -0.50 5.41 -6.16
CA ILE A 143 -0.02 4.21 -6.85
C ILE A 143 0.00 2.99 -5.90
N HIS A 144 0.46 3.17 -4.66
CA HIS A 144 0.46 2.14 -3.63
C HIS A 144 -0.95 1.58 -3.41
N GLN A 145 -1.93 2.46 -3.18
CA GLN A 145 -3.31 2.04 -2.96
C GLN A 145 -3.93 1.40 -4.21
N LEU A 146 -3.59 1.88 -5.42
CA LEU A 146 -4.02 1.24 -6.67
C LEU A 146 -3.41 -0.15 -6.87
N LEU A 147 -2.19 -0.41 -6.39
CA LEU A 147 -1.59 -1.75 -6.43
C LEU A 147 -2.31 -2.73 -5.48
N HIS A 148 -2.81 -2.27 -4.32
CA HIS A 148 -3.71 -3.07 -3.49
C HIS A 148 -5.01 -3.40 -4.20
N VAL A 149 -5.64 -2.43 -4.88
CA VAL A 149 -6.82 -2.67 -5.72
C VAL A 149 -6.52 -3.71 -6.80
N LEU A 150 -5.30 -3.76 -7.31
CA LEU A 150 -4.87 -4.74 -8.32
C LEU A 150 -4.55 -6.12 -7.73
N GLY A 151 -4.50 -6.24 -6.40
CA GLY A 151 -4.36 -7.50 -5.68
C GLY A 151 -3.00 -7.71 -5.02
N PHE A 152 -2.19 -6.67 -4.86
CA PHE A 152 -0.87 -6.81 -4.25
C PHE A 152 -0.92 -6.53 -2.76
N THR A 153 -0.24 -7.38 -1.99
CA THR A 153 -0.01 -7.17 -0.56
C THR A 153 1.40 -6.64 -0.34
N HIS A 154 1.71 -6.32 0.92
CA HIS A 154 3.00 -5.78 1.27
C HIS A 154 4.13 -6.84 1.28
N PRO A 155 5.32 -6.52 0.73
CA PRO A 155 6.47 -7.43 0.74
C PRO A 155 6.93 -7.86 2.12
N GLN A 156 6.87 -6.99 3.14
CA GLN A 156 7.23 -7.36 4.52
C GLN A 156 6.29 -8.41 5.13
N SER A 157 5.24 -8.81 4.43
CA SER A 157 4.30 -9.84 4.87
C SER A 157 4.57 -11.18 4.21
N ARG A 158 5.59 -11.27 3.33
CA ARG A 158 5.91 -12.51 2.63
C ARG A 158 6.34 -13.63 3.59
N PRO A 159 6.02 -14.89 3.29
CA PRO A 159 6.45 -16.03 4.09
C PRO A 159 7.98 -16.11 4.24
N ASP A 160 8.72 -15.71 3.21
CA ASP A 160 10.19 -15.75 3.11
C ASP A 160 10.87 -14.46 3.58
N ARG A 161 10.15 -13.47 4.12
CA ARG A 161 10.71 -12.16 4.48
C ARG A 161 11.89 -12.21 5.44
N ASP A 162 11.95 -13.21 6.32
CA ASP A 162 12.95 -13.26 7.40
C ASP A 162 14.36 -13.57 6.87
N PHE A 163 14.47 -13.92 5.58
CA PHE A 163 15.75 -13.98 4.87
C PHE A 163 16.26 -12.61 4.40
N TYR A 164 15.44 -11.55 4.50
CA TYR A 164 15.70 -10.23 3.95
C TYR A 164 15.56 -9.11 4.99
N ILE A 165 14.64 -9.25 5.93
CA ILE A 165 14.38 -8.25 6.97
C ILE A 165 14.30 -8.90 8.35
N ARG A 166 14.58 -8.10 9.38
CA ARG A 166 14.37 -8.45 10.79
C ARG A 166 13.31 -7.53 11.38
N ILE A 167 12.32 -8.14 12.04
CA ILE A 167 11.30 -7.41 12.80
C ILE A 167 11.79 -7.21 14.25
N GLN A 168 11.80 -5.98 14.72
CA GLN A 168 12.13 -5.62 16.11
C GLN A 168 10.84 -5.50 16.93
N GLU A 169 10.32 -6.65 17.38
CA GLU A 169 9.02 -6.79 18.06
C GLU A 169 8.81 -5.86 19.26
N ASP A 170 9.89 -5.59 19.98
CA ASP A 170 9.97 -4.74 21.17
C ASP A 170 9.91 -3.23 20.85
N ALA A 171 10.12 -2.84 19.59
CA ALA A 171 9.96 -1.46 19.11
C ALA A 171 8.55 -1.17 18.56
N ILE A 172 7.71 -2.20 18.35
CA ILE A 172 6.37 -2.06 17.79
C ILE A 172 5.37 -1.67 18.87
N GLU A 173 4.42 -0.81 18.53
CA GLU A 173 3.26 -0.54 19.38
C GLU A 173 2.49 -1.84 19.65
N SER A 174 2.17 -2.07 20.93
CA SER A 174 1.74 -3.37 21.43
C SER A 174 0.49 -3.92 20.74
N PHE A 175 -0.46 -3.06 20.37
CA PHE A 175 -1.70 -3.39 19.70
C PHE A 175 -1.59 -3.39 18.17
N GLU A 176 -0.42 -3.09 17.60
CA GLU A 176 -0.19 -3.04 16.15
C GLU A 176 0.71 -4.18 15.65
N ARG A 177 1.21 -5.06 16.53
CA ARG A 177 2.14 -6.15 16.16
C ARG A 177 1.63 -7.02 15.03
N GLN A 178 0.33 -7.33 15.01
CA GLN A 178 -0.27 -8.15 13.97
C GLN A 178 -0.14 -7.55 12.56
N ASN A 179 0.08 -6.23 12.44
CA ASN A 179 0.28 -5.59 11.13
C ASN A 179 1.64 -5.93 10.50
N LEU A 180 2.59 -6.45 11.29
CA LEU A 180 3.86 -6.98 10.82
C LEU A 180 3.89 -8.51 10.85
N ASP A 181 2.74 -9.19 10.95
CA ASP A 181 2.68 -10.65 10.77
C ASP A 181 2.96 -11.04 9.32
N ARG A 182 3.64 -12.18 9.13
CA ARG A 182 3.82 -12.78 7.81
C ARG A 182 2.65 -13.71 7.50
N TYR A 183 2.35 -13.81 6.22
CA TYR A 183 1.45 -14.83 5.73
C TYR A 183 2.10 -16.21 5.76
N LYS A 184 1.26 -17.25 5.80
CA LYS A 184 1.69 -18.65 5.64
C LYS A 184 2.07 -18.93 4.19
N GLU A 185 2.87 -19.98 3.98
CA GLU A 185 3.20 -20.44 2.63
C GLU A 185 1.92 -20.72 1.82
N GLY A 186 1.91 -20.26 0.56
CA GLY A 186 0.78 -20.42 -0.36
C GLY A 186 -0.36 -19.41 -0.19
N THR A 187 -0.36 -18.55 0.85
CA THR A 187 -1.37 -17.51 1.05
C THR A 187 -1.24 -16.33 0.07
N ILE A 188 -0.04 -16.08 -0.42
CA ILE A 188 0.25 -15.07 -1.45
C ILE A 188 1.08 -15.68 -2.57
N ASP A 189 1.01 -15.10 -3.77
CA ASP A 189 1.83 -15.49 -4.91
C ASP A 189 2.79 -14.35 -5.29
N ASP A 190 4.06 -14.69 -5.41
CA ASP A 190 5.13 -13.78 -5.81
C ASP A 190 5.53 -13.94 -7.27
N PHE A 191 4.90 -14.86 -8.00
CA PHE A 191 5.12 -15.12 -9.41
C PHE A 191 6.58 -15.46 -9.73
N GLY A 192 7.30 -16.06 -8.75
CA GLY A 192 8.74 -16.33 -8.83
C GLY A 192 9.61 -15.07 -8.90
N ILE A 193 9.11 -13.91 -8.48
CA ILE A 193 9.88 -12.67 -8.37
C ILE A 193 10.51 -12.60 -6.95
N PRO A 194 11.84 -12.38 -6.84
CA PRO A 194 12.52 -12.26 -5.55
C PRO A 194 11.99 -11.09 -4.70
N TYR A 195 12.32 -11.12 -3.41
CA TYR A 195 12.00 -10.04 -2.46
C TYR A 195 12.47 -8.67 -2.98
N ASP A 196 11.71 -7.64 -2.65
CA ASP A 196 11.92 -6.30 -3.17
C ASP A 196 11.87 -5.22 -2.08
N TYR A 197 13.04 -4.82 -1.61
CA TYR A 197 13.20 -3.70 -0.66
C TYR A 197 12.73 -2.36 -1.26
N GLU A 198 12.87 -2.19 -2.58
CA GLU A 198 12.53 -0.96 -3.29
C GLU A 198 11.05 -0.89 -3.70
N SER A 199 10.27 -1.91 -3.39
CA SER A 199 8.84 -1.94 -3.73
C SER A 199 8.14 -0.72 -3.13
N ILE A 200 7.28 -0.09 -3.91
CA ILE A 200 6.44 1.01 -3.41
C ILE A 200 5.48 0.54 -2.31
N LEU A 201 5.25 -0.77 -2.23
CA LEU A 201 4.44 -1.45 -1.22
C LEU A 201 5.24 -1.85 0.02
N HIS A 202 6.56 -1.70 0.05
CA HIS A 202 7.31 -2.01 1.27
C HIS A 202 6.97 -0.97 2.35
N CYS A 203 6.75 -1.43 3.59
CA CYS A 203 6.59 -0.52 4.71
C CYS A 203 7.91 0.25 4.99
N PRO A 204 7.85 1.44 5.61
CA PRO A 204 9.03 2.13 6.11
C PRO A 204 9.68 1.39 7.28
N SER A 205 10.90 1.77 7.64
CA SER A 205 11.68 1.12 8.70
C SER A 205 11.06 1.27 10.09
N ASP A 206 10.26 2.30 10.32
CA ASP A 206 9.59 2.65 11.59
C ASP A 206 8.07 2.39 11.53
N ALA A 207 7.63 1.48 10.66
CA ALA A 207 6.21 1.12 10.54
C ALA A 207 5.67 0.61 11.88
N PHE A 208 4.53 1.16 12.33
CA PHE A 208 3.88 0.78 13.60
C PHE A 208 4.76 0.95 14.86
N ALA A 209 5.77 1.81 14.81
CA ALA A 209 6.69 2.00 15.93
C ALA A 209 6.02 2.67 17.14
N ALA A 210 6.36 2.20 18.34
CA ALA A 210 5.98 2.85 19.60
C ALA A 210 6.85 4.08 19.92
N SER A 211 7.98 4.24 19.22
CA SER A 211 8.97 5.31 19.42
C SER A 211 9.72 5.58 18.11
N ASP A 212 10.83 6.33 18.13
CA ASP A 212 11.65 6.60 16.95
C ASP A 212 12.59 5.45 16.53
N GLN A 213 12.43 4.28 17.16
CA GLN A 213 13.18 3.07 16.83
C GLN A 213 12.62 2.37 15.59
N ALA A 214 13.51 1.85 14.76
CA ALA A 214 13.12 1.03 13.60
C ALA A 214 12.50 -0.30 14.06
N THR A 215 11.34 -0.62 13.51
CA THR A 215 10.61 -1.88 13.67
C THR A 215 10.96 -2.89 12.57
N VAL A 216 11.33 -2.42 11.38
CA VAL A 216 11.68 -3.26 10.23
C VAL A 216 13.08 -2.90 9.76
N ILE A 217 14.00 -3.86 9.87
CA ILE A 217 15.43 -3.65 9.65
C ILE A 217 15.88 -4.53 8.47
N PRO A 218 16.25 -3.97 7.31
CA PRO A 218 16.87 -4.72 6.22
C PRO A 218 18.15 -5.43 6.68
N LEU A 219 18.37 -6.65 6.18
CA LEU A 219 19.60 -7.41 6.40
C LEU A 219 20.72 -6.99 5.44
N ASP A 220 20.35 -6.35 4.32
CA ASP A 220 21.26 -5.67 3.42
C ASP A 220 21.34 -4.17 3.74
N ASP A 221 22.41 -3.49 3.32
CA ASP A 221 22.60 -2.04 3.50
C ASP A 221 21.79 -1.25 2.46
N VAL A 222 20.47 -1.23 2.65
CA VAL A 222 19.48 -0.60 1.75
C VAL A 222 18.41 0.15 2.53
N GLU A 223 17.86 1.21 1.92
CA GLU A 223 16.68 1.91 2.46
C GLU A 223 15.38 1.22 1.99
N ILE A 224 14.34 1.29 2.83
CA ILE A 224 13.01 0.74 2.57
C ILE A 224 11.91 1.78 2.80
N GLY A 225 10.73 1.55 2.20
CA GLY A 225 9.56 2.41 2.43
C GLY A 225 9.44 3.60 1.49
N GLN A 226 10.12 3.58 0.35
CA GLN A 226 10.01 4.63 -0.65
C GLN A 226 8.56 4.79 -1.14
N ARG A 227 8.18 6.03 -1.47
CA ARG A 227 6.86 6.41 -2.03
C ARG A 227 7.02 7.30 -3.26
N ASN A 228 7.99 6.97 -4.11
CA ASN A 228 8.33 7.73 -5.32
C ASN A 228 7.70 7.11 -6.56
N GLU A 229 7.97 5.83 -6.83
CA GLU A 229 7.45 5.13 -8.01
C GLU A 229 7.42 3.60 -7.84
N MET A 230 6.73 2.89 -8.73
CA MET A 230 6.79 1.42 -8.78
C MET A 230 8.21 0.97 -9.10
N SER A 231 8.72 -0.01 -8.34
CA SER A 231 9.98 -0.65 -8.66
C SER A 231 9.89 -1.46 -9.96
N TYR A 232 11.05 -1.86 -10.49
CA TYR A 232 11.08 -2.80 -11.61
C TYR A 232 10.38 -4.13 -11.29
N LYS A 233 10.49 -4.61 -10.04
CA LYS A 233 9.89 -5.89 -9.62
C LYS A 233 8.38 -5.74 -9.38
N ASP A 234 7.89 -4.60 -8.90
CA ASP A 234 6.45 -4.29 -8.82
C ASP A 234 5.82 -4.43 -10.22
N VAL A 235 6.41 -3.78 -11.22
CA VAL A 235 5.93 -3.84 -12.62
C VAL A 235 5.98 -5.27 -13.17
N ARG A 236 7.03 -6.04 -12.87
CA ARG A 236 7.14 -7.43 -13.32
C ARG A 236 6.11 -8.33 -12.67
N LYS A 237 5.90 -8.22 -11.36
CA LYS A 237 4.82 -8.96 -10.68
C LYS A 237 3.49 -8.61 -11.34
N LEU A 238 3.23 -7.33 -11.60
CA LEU A 238 1.94 -6.88 -12.11
C LEU A 238 1.64 -7.47 -13.49
N ASN A 239 2.63 -7.44 -14.38
CA ASN A 239 2.51 -8.02 -15.72
C ASN A 239 2.45 -9.56 -15.70
N LYS A 240 3.04 -10.23 -14.71
CA LYS A 240 2.87 -11.68 -14.53
C LYS A 240 1.47 -12.03 -14.01
N MET A 241 0.94 -11.25 -13.08
CA MET A 241 -0.40 -11.49 -12.53
C MET A 241 -1.48 -11.38 -13.60
N TYR A 242 -1.37 -10.40 -14.49
CA TYR A 242 -2.33 -10.12 -15.56
C TYR A 242 -1.84 -10.61 -16.94
N ASP A 243 -1.28 -11.83 -16.95
CA ASP A 243 -0.68 -12.64 -18.04
C ASP A 243 -0.62 -12.03 -19.48
N PRO A 244 0.58 -11.99 -20.09
CA PRO A 244 0.80 -11.52 -21.43
C PRO A 244 0.29 -12.35 -22.63
N ASP A 245 -0.32 -13.52 -22.50
CA ASP A 245 -1.04 -14.12 -23.65
C ASP A 245 -2.22 -13.24 -24.12
N PHE A 246 -2.72 -12.34 -23.25
CA PHE A 246 -3.60 -11.23 -23.61
C PHE A 246 -2.83 -9.91 -23.87
N CYS A 247 -1.64 -9.72 -23.28
CA CYS A 247 -0.78 -8.55 -23.49
C CYS A 247 0.17 -8.61 -24.69
N GLY A 248 0.23 -9.70 -25.45
CA GLY A 248 1.16 -9.88 -26.58
C GLY A 248 1.00 -8.80 -27.67
N LEU A 249 -0.14 -8.11 -27.70
CA LEU A 249 -0.41 -6.95 -28.56
C LEU A 249 0.21 -5.63 -28.06
N CYS A 250 0.56 -5.53 -26.77
CA CYS A 250 1.07 -4.29 -26.17
C CYS A 250 2.62 -4.17 -26.15
N VAL A 251 3.36 -5.21 -26.54
CA VAL A 251 4.83 -5.20 -26.58
C VAL A 251 5.40 -4.24 -27.65
N ARG A 252 4.56 -3.69 -28.54
CA ARG A 252 4.97 -2.76 -29.61
C ARG A 252 4.38 -1.35 -29.51
N GLY A 253 3.96 -0.93 -28.31
CA GLY A 253 3.64 0.48 -28.04
C GLY A 253 2.32 0.98 -28.64
N ASN A 254 1.37 0.11 -28.95
CA ASN A 254 0.09 0.50 -29.56
C ASN A 254 -1.10 0.11 -28.69
N CYS A 255 -1.16 0.67 -27.48
CA CYS A 255 -2.21 0.36 -26.50
C CYS A 255 -3.35 1.41 -26.46
N ASN A 256 -3.40 2.35 -27.41
CA ASN A 256 -4.35 3.48 -27.43
C ASN A 256 -5.49 3.34 -28.46
N GLN A 257 -5.74 2.15 -29.00
CA GLN A 257 -6.88 1.90 -29.88
C GLN A 257 -7.67 0.68 -29.44
N LEU A 258 -8.64 0.94 -28.56
CA LEU A 258 -9.90 0.20 -28.46
C LEU A 258 -11.04 1.20 -28.63
#